data_AF-A0A382I083-F1
#
_entry.id   AF-A0A382I083-F1
#
_cell.length_a   1.000
_cell.length_b   1.000
_cell.length_c   1.000
_cell.angle_alpha   90.00
_cell.angle_beta   90.00
_cell.angle_gamma   90.00
#
_symmetry.space_group_name_H-M   'P 1'
#
loop_
_entity.id
_entity.type
_entity.pdbx_description
1 polymer ?
#
loop_
_entity_poly.entity_id
_entity_poly.type
_entity_poly.pdbx_seq_one_letter_code
_entity_poly.pdbx_strand_id
1 'polypeptide(L)'
;VTPDPGLIEYDEDIDLRILGVLEDLELKTLTWGLVDGGFQEDELLDLLDDAAEVFGDGRSATEIKQELENRVLITRIPTSTGDLWRTRMAETVRLLARLRQLFPQNMADQSWKTAPKLVSDYRFVARQRFFPARNLSSAQFLEEALGDEQGPTRDSLEALTLDGGGSLSFSPFQARAAETILQHIGSLEPTATLVAAGTGSGKTKAVYLPALAHLSSLPRDTPWTKMLALYPRNELLKDQLQTALTELRLLKSQTGVALTIGGFFGDTPYNNSEPTGKSWKERNNHRVCPFLRCPSCQADLYWFKDGGVGGLKCSTCADRVRSDELLLSRWQLQETAPDVLLTTVEMLNRRLGDDWSRHIFGVGQPPGHRPRLLLLDEVHTFSGLTGAQVTHLLRRWRHAVGEPVHS
;
A
#
# COMPACT_ATOMS: atom_id res chain seq x y z
N VAL A 1 -14.68 -3.30 -20.09
CA VAL A 1 -15.76 -3.00 -19.13
C VAL A 1 -15.43 -1.65 -18.53
N THR A 2 -15.97 -0.57 -19.09
CA THR A 2 -16.00 0.73 -18.42
C THR A 2 -16.96 0.57 -17.23
N PRO A 3 -16.53 0.86 -15.99
CA PRO A 3 -17.45 0.82 -14.86
C PRO A 3 -18.59 1.81 -15.12
N ASP A 4 -19.81 1.41 -14.77
CA ASP A 4 -20.98 2.28 -14.80
C ASP A 4 -20.74 3.46 -13.85
N PRO A 5 -20.70 4.72 -14.34
CA PRO A 5 -20.44 5.90 -13.51
C PRO A 5 -21.51 6.13 -12.43
N GLY A 6 -22.69 5.51 -12.54
CA GLY A 6 -23.83 5.76 -11.66
C GLY A 6 -23.79 5.12 -10.28
N LEU A 7 -22.75 4.35 -9.94
CA LEU A 7 -22.70 3.54 -8.70
C LEU A 7 -21.60 3.94 -7.70
N ILE A 8 -20.87 5.02 -7.95
CA ILE A 8 -19.81 5.49 -7.06
C ILE A 8 -20.06 6.96 -6.74
N GLU A 9 -20.58 7.23 -5.54
CA GLU A 9 -20.55 8.58 -4.97
C GLU A 9 -19.08 8.96 -4.75
N TYR A 10 -18.69 10.15 -5.20
CA TYR A 10 -17.35 10.71 -5.05
C TYR A 10 -17.40 11.84 -4.03
N ASP A 11 -16.46 11.86 -3.09
CA ASP A 11 -16.26 12.98 -2.17
C ASP A 11 -15.39 14.01 -2.92
N GLU A 12 -16.03 14.98 -3.57
CA GLU A 12 -15.33 15.91 -4.45
C GLU A 12 -14.95 17.18 -3.70
N ASP A 13 -13.70 17.23 -3.24
CA ASP A 13 -13.03 18.46 -2.80
C ASP A 13 -13.08 19.52 -3.91
N ILE A 14 -13.80 20.61 -3.66
CA ILE A 14 -14.07 21.66 -4.65
C ILE A 14 -12.78 22.34 -5.15
N ASP A 15 -11.76 22.46 -4.29
CA ASP A 15 -10.47 23.04 -4.69
C ASP A 15 -9.75 22.14 -5.70
N LEU A 16 -9.89 20.81 -5.57
CA LEU A 16 -9.30 19.87 -6.54
C LEU A 16 -10.03 19.89 -7.88
N ARG A 17 -11.34 20.19 -7.89
CA ARG A 17 -12.09 20.39 -9.14
C ARG A 17 -11.65 21.65 -9.86
N ILE A 18 -11.55 22.76 -9.12
CA ILE A 18 -11.05 24.04 -9.65
C ILE A 18 -9.61 23.87 -10.16
N LEU A 19 -8.73 23.22 -9.38
CA LEU A 19 -7.38 22.88 -9.81
C LEU A 19 -7.37 22.07 -11.11
N GLY A 20 -8.30 21.12 -11.26
CA GLY A 20 -8.44 20.31 -12.47
C GLY A 20 -8.63 21.14 -13.74
N VAL A 21 -9.37 22.24 -13.67
CA VAL A 21 -9.55 23.17 -14.80
C VAL A 21 -8.21 23.79 -15.22
N LEU A 22 -7.42 24.25 -14.26
CA LEU A 22 -6.09 24.80 -14.51
C LEU A 22 -5.14 23.73 -15.06
N GLU A 23 -5.17 22.52 -14.49
CA GLU A 23 -4.35 21.39 -14.92
C GLU A 23 -4.68 20.99 -16.37
N ASP A 24 -5.96 20.97 -16.76
CA ASP A 24 -6.39 20.66 -18.12
C ASP A 24 -5.90 21.70 -19.15
N LEU A 25 -5.79 22.98 -18.76
CA LEU A 25 -5.21 24.03 -19.60
C LEU A 25 -3.70 23.85 -19.78
N GLU A 26 -2.96 23.62 -18.70
CA GLU A 26 -1.51 23.37 -18.78
C GLU A 26 -1.21 22.05 -19.50
N LEU A 27 -2.05 21.02 -19.37
CA LEU A 27 -1.89 19.73 -20.06
C LEU A 27 -1.80 19.88 -21.58
N LYS A 28 -2.54 20.85 -22.15
CA LYS A 28 -2.52 21.14 -23.59
C LYS A 28 -1.15 21.58 -24.08
N THR A 29 -0.29 22.16 -23.23
CA THR A 29 1.06 22.60 -23.61
C THR A 29 2.13 21.59 -23.19
N LEU A 30 1.98 20.98 -22.00
CA LEU A 30 2.90 19.97 -21.48
C LEU A 30 2.99 18.73 -22.38
N THR A 31 1.89 18.33 -23.01
CA THR A 31 1.88 17.20 -23.95
C THR A 31 2.73 17.42 -25.21
N TRP A 32 3.01 18.68 -25.56
CA TRP A 32 3.92 19.07 -26.66
C TRP A 32 5.35 19.35 -26.20
N GLY A 33 5.68 19.12 -24.93
CA GLY A 33 7.02 19.38 -24.40
C GLY A 33 7.26 20.84 -23.97
N LEU A 34 6.25 21.71 -24.06
CA LEU A 34 6.37 23.11 -23.65
C LEU A 34 6.20 23.24 -22.14
N VAL A 35 7.31 23.19 -21.41
CA VAL A 35 7.31 23.14 -19.95
C VAL A 35 7.47 24.49 -19.27
N ASP A 36 7.66 25.60 -19.99
CA ASP A 36 7.99 26.90 -19.39
C ASP A 36 6.81 27.89 -19.34
N GLY A 37 5.61 27.46 -19.76
CA GLY A 37 4.38 28.26 -19.69
C GLY A 37 3.82 28.41 -18.28
N GLY A 38 2.69 29.08 -18.15
CA GLY A 38 1.99 29.31 -16.89
C GLY A 38 0.98 30.44 -17.07
N PHE A 39 0.25 30.74 -16.02
CA PHE A 39 -0.77 31.79 -16.02
C PHE A 39 -0.18 33.09 -15.49
N GLN A 40 -0.52 34.20 -16.14
CA GLN A 40 -0.34 35.52 -15.52
C GLN A 40 -1.33 35.69 -14.37
N GLU A 41 -1.08 36.64 -13.47
CA GLU A 41 -1.94 36.82 -12.30
C GLU A 41 -3.40 37.16 -12.65
N ASP A 42 -3.61 38.10 -13.56
CA ASP A 42 -4.97 38.48 -14.01
C ASP A 42 -5.68 37.30 -14.71
N GLU A 43 -4.96 36.59 -15.59
CA GLU A 43 -5.47 35.39 -16.29
C GLU A 43 -5.85 34.28 -15.31
N LEU A 44 -5.04 34.06 -14.26
CA LEU A 44 -5.35 33.08 -13.23
C LEU A 44 -6.62 33.45 -12.48
N LEU A 45 -6.78 34.72 -12.09
CA LEU A 45 -7.96 35.16 -11.35
C LEU A 45 -9.23 35.00 -12.18
N ASP A 46 -9.20 35.38 -13.47
CA ASP A 46 -10.32 35.19 -14.39
C ASP A 46 -10.71 33.70 -14.50
N LEU A 47 -9.72 32.80 -14.64
CA LEU A 47 -9.96 31.36 -14.70
C LEU A 47 -10.54 30.78 -13.40
N LEU A 48 -10.14 31.34 -12.24
CA LEU A 48 -10.65 30.90 -10.95
C LEU A 48 -12.09 31.37 -10.72
N ASP A 49 -12.44 32.60 -11.14
CA ASP A 49 -13.82 33.10 -11.08
C ASP A 49 -14.74 32.28 -12.00
N ASP A 50 -14.31 32.00 -13.24
CA ASP A 50 -15.06 31.14 -14.18
C ASP A 50 -15.28 29.73 -13.59
N ALA A 51 -14.24 29.15 -12.97
CA ALA A 51 -14.34 27.83 -12.35
C ALA A 51 -15.26 27.84 -11.11
N ALA A 52 -15.22 28.91 -10.31
CA ALA A 52 -16.08 29.10 -9.15
C ALA A 52 -17.56 29.11 -9.56
N GLU A 53 -17.92 29.85 -10.63
CA GLU A 53 -19.28 29.90 -11.16
C GLU A 53 -19.75 28.50 -11.61
N VAL A 54 -18.92 27.78 -12.36
CA VAL A 54 -19.23 26.43 -12.87
C VAL A 54 -19.48 25.42 -11.75
N PHE A 55 -18.72 25.50 -10.66
CA PHE A 55 -18.82 24.56 -9.53
C PHE A 55 -19.73 25.05 -8.40
N GLY A 56 -20.34 26.23 -8.52
CA GLY A 56 -21.21 26.81 -7.51
C GLY A 56 -20.47 27.20 -6.22
N ASP A 57 -19.20 27.58 -6.33
CA ASP A 57 -18.41 28.10 -5.22
C ASP A 57 -18.73 29.57 -4.97
N GLY A 58 -18.96 29.94 -3.71
CA GLY A 58 -19.26 31.31 -3.31
C GLY A 58 -18.02 32.16 -2.99
N ARG A 59 -16.83 31.56 -3.00
CA ARG A 59 -15.55 32.25 -2.74
C ARG A 59 -15.14 33.10 -3.95
N SER A 60 -14.45 34.21 -3.69
CA SER A 60 -13.81 35.03 -4.74
C SER A 60 -12.56 34.36 -5.31
N ALA A 61 -12.17 34.66 -6.56
CA ALA A 61 -10.92 34.17 -7.15
C ALA A 61 -9.69 34.38 -6.25
N THR A 62 -9.61 35.50 -5.54
CA THR A 62 -8.49 35.77 -4.62
C THR A 62 -8.47 34.83 -3.41
N GLU A 63 -9.63 34.50 -2.84
CA GLU A 63 -9.74 33.54 -1.74
C GLU A 63 -9.39 32.12 -2.22
N ILE A 64 -9.88 31.74 -3.40
CA ILE A 64 -9.58 30.44 -4.01
C ILE A 64 -8.08 30.34 -4.30
N LYS A 65 -7.48 31.36 -4.91
CA LYS A 65 -6.04 31.42 -5.18
C LYS A 65 -5.22 31.24 -3.90
N GLN A 66 -5.58 31.97 -2.84
CA GLN A 66 -4.88 31.87 -1.56
C GLN A 66 -4.98 30.46 -0.96
N GLU A 67 -6.14 29.82 -1.06
CA GLU A 67 -6.33 28.45 -0.57
C GLU A 67 -5.52 27.44 -1.39
N LEU A 68 -5.54 27.55 -2.73
CA LEU A 68 -4.73 26.70 -3.61
C LEU A 68 -3.23 26.88 -3.34
N GLU A 69 -2.76 28.09 -3.05
CA GLU A 69 -1.37 28.36 -2.68
C GLU A 69 -1.02 27.77 -1.31
N ASN A 70 -1.87 27.97 -0.29
CA ASN A 70 -1.68 27.42 1.05
C ASN A 70 -1.57 25.90 1.04
N ARG A 71 -2.37 25.25 0.19
CA ARG A 71 -2.37 23.80 -0.02
C ARG A 71 -1.25 23.32 -0.97
N VAL A 72 -0.44 24.25 -1.49
CA VAL A 72 0.67 24.00 -2.43
C VAL A 72 0.17 23.26 -3.68
N LEU A 73 -1.04 23.60 -4.12
CA LEU A 73 -1.67 23.09 -5.34
C LEU A 73 -1.29 23.95 -6.55
N ILE A 74 -1.04 25.24 -6.32
CA ILE A 74 -0.39 26.14 -7.27
C ILE A 74 0.88 26.74 -6.64
N THR A 75 1.79 27.19 -7.49
CA THR A 75 3.04 27.81 -7.07
C THR A 75 3.40 28.99 -7.97
N ARG A 76 4.05 29.97 -7.37
CA ARG A 76 4.55 31.15 -8.05
C ARG A 76 5.99 30.94 -8.51
N ILE A 77 6.23 31.13 -9.80
CA ILE A 77 7.54 31.03 -10.44
C ILE A 77 7.96 32.42 -10.92
N PRO A 78 8.97 33.04 -10.28
CA PRO A 78 9.47 34.33 -10.72
C PRO A 78 10.20 34.18 -12.06
N THR A 79 9.83 35.01 -13.04
CA THR A 79 10.50 35.08 -14.35
C THR A 79 11.02 36.49 -14.64
N SER A 80 11.83 36.64 -15.69
CA SER A 80 12.34 37.95 -16.10
C SER A 80 11.26 38.89 -16.63
N THR A 81 10.09 38.37 -17.01
CA THR A 81 8.97 39.13 -17.60
C THR A 81 7.79 39.29 -16.64
N GLY A 82 7.91 38.83 -15.38
CA GLY A 82 6.83 38.82 -14.41
C GLY A 82 6.71 37.49 -13.67
N ASP A 83 5.88 37.44 -12.64
CA ASP A 83 5.59 36.20 -11.92
C ASP A 83 4.61 35.35 -12.74
N LEU A 84 4.89 34.05 -12.87
CA LEU A 84 3.98 33.08 -13.47
C LEU A 84 3.41 32.16 -12.40
N TRP A 85 2.13 31.87 -12.49
CA TRP A 85 1.47 30.89 -11.65
C TRP A 85 1.32 29.56 -12.38
N ARG A 86 1.55 28.47 -11.66
CA ARG A 86 1.51 27.12 -12.22
C ARG A 86 0.87 26.15 -11.25
N THR A 87 0.18 25.15 -11.78
CA THR A 87 -0.22 24.02 -10.96
C THR A 87 0.99 23.22 -10.50
N ARG A 88 0.86 22.55 -9.36
CA ARG A 88 1.86 21.61 -8.83
C ARG A 88 2.18 20.54 -9.87
N MET A 89 1.19 20.08 -10.64
CA MET A 89 1.39 19.13 -11.73
C MET A 89 2.38 19.68 -12.76
N ALA A 90 2.10 20.86 -13.31
CA ALA A 90 2.92 21.42 -14.37
C ALA A 90 4.33 21.78 -13.90
N GLU A 91 4.47 22.29 -12.68
CA GLU A 91 5.79 22.55 -12.09
C GLU A 91 6.57 21.24 -11.89
N THR A 92 5.91 20.17 -11.43
CA THR A 92 6.55 18.85 -11.30
C THR A 92 7.07 18.36 -12.65
N VAL A 93 6.27 18.46 -13.72
CA VAL A 93 6.70 18.07 -15.07
C VAL A 93 7.88 18.93 -15.54
N ARG A 94 7.85 20.24 -15.31
CA ARG A 94 8.95 21.15 -15.67
C ARG A 94 10.25 20.77 -14.95
N LEU A 95 10.18 20.53 -13.64
CA LEU A 95 11.33 20.12 -12.85
C LEU A 95 11.90 18.78 -13.35
N LEU A 96 11.05 17.78 -13.59
CA LEU A 96 11.46 16.48 -14.14
C LEU A 96 12.12 16.64 -15.52
N ALA A 97 11.52 17.40 -16.42
CA ALA A 97 12.04 17.66 -17.77
C ALA A 97 13.34 18.49 -17.79
N ARG A 98 13.66 19.18 -16.67
CA ARG A 98 14.88 19.97 -16.50
C ARG A 98 15.90 19.31 -15.56
N LEU A 99 15.62 18.13 -15.00
CA LEU A 99 16.55 17.39 -14.16
C LEU A 99 17.89 17.21 -14.86
N ARG A 100 18.98 17.48 -14.14
CA ARG A 100 20.37 17.38 -14.63
C ARG A 100 21.07 16.19 -13.98
N GLN A 101 22.03 15.61 -14.69
CA GLN A 101 22.82 14.51 -14.16
C GLN A 101 23.83 15.00 -13.13
N LEU A 102 23.64 14.59 -11.87
CA LEU A 102 24.52 14.94 -10.74
C LEU A 102 25.53 13.82 -10.46
N PHE A 103 26.34 13.46 -11.46
CA PHE A 103 27.45 12.51 -11.28
C PHE A 103 28.70 13.22 -10.72
N PRO A 104 29.64 12.52 -10.06
CA PRO A 104 30.82 13.14 -9.45
C PRO A 104 31.58 14.10 -10.38
N GLN A 105 31.69 13.76 -11.66
CA GLN A 105 32.32 14.60 -12.69
C GLN A 105 31.59 15.92 -12.98
N ASN A 106 30.28 16.00 -12.72
CA ASN A 106 29.44 17.18 -12.93
C ASN A 106 29.25 18.00 -11.63
N MET A 107 29.76 17.50 -10.49
CA MET A 107 29.66 18.20 -9.20
C MET A 107 30.79 19.21 -9.00
N ALA A 108 31.92 19.05 -9.70
CA ALA A 108 33.01 20.01 -9.66
C ALA A 108 32.60 21.35 -10.32
N ASP A 109 32.94 22.47 -9.67
CA ASP A 109 32.86 23.83 -10.21
C ASP A 109 31.49 24.26 -10.76
N GLN A 110 30.39 23.81 -10.14
CA GLN A 110 29.01 24.12 -10.55
C GLN A 110 28.66 23.69 -12.01
N SER A 111 29.47 22.82 -12.61
CA SER A 111 29.27 22.30 -13.98
C SER A 111 27.94 21.56 -14.16
N TRP A 112 27.28 21.14 -13.07
CA TRP A 112 25.93 20.58 -13.09
C TRP A 112 24.90 21.48 -13.80
N LYS A 113 25.09 22.81 -13.82
CA LYS A 113 24.19 23.76 -14.50
C LYS A 113 24.12 23.53 -16.01
N THR A 114 25.23 23.13 -16.61
CA THR A 114 25.37 22.84 -18.04
C THR A 114 25.39 21.34 -18.36
N ALA A 115 25.30 20.49 -17.33
CA ALA A 115 25.31 19.05 -17.50
C ALA A 115 24.14 18.55 -18.39
N PRO A 116 24.30 17.37 -19.01
CA PRO A 116 23.21 16.73 -19.74
C PRO A 116 21.97 16.57 -18.86
N LYS A 117 20.79 16.63 -19.48
CA LYS A 117 19.54 16.31 -18.79
C LYS A 117 19.55 14.83 -18.40
N LEU A 118 18.94 14.52 -17.26
CA LEU A 118 18.69 13.15 -16.85
C LEU A 118 17.51 12.55 -17.64
N VAL A 119 16.52 13.39 -17.95
CA VAL A 119 15.36 13.05 -18.77
C VAL A 119 15.62 13.52 -20.20
N SER A 120 15.75 12.59 -21.14
CA SER A 120 15.95 12.92 -22.56
C SER A 120 14.64 13.37 -23.22
N ASP A 121 13.54 12.69 -22.90
CA ASP A 121 12.21 12.95 -23.43
C ASP A 121 11.16 12.38 -22.45
N TYR A 122 9.92 12.85 -22.55
CA TYR A 122 8.81 12.35 -21.74
C TYR A 122 7.51 12.34 -22.54
N ARG A 123 6.66 11.35 -22.24
CA ARG A 123 5.26 11.35 -22.66
C ARG A 123 4.41 11.59 -21.43
N PHE A 124 3.67 12.70 -21.43
CA PHE A 124 2.81 13.04 -20.31
C PHE A 124 1.37 12.62 -20.60
N VAL A 125 0.75 11.92 -19.64
CA VAL A 125 -0.65 11.49 -19.69
C VAL A 125 -1.25 11.78 -18.33
N ALA A 126 -2.12 12.79 -18.27
CA ALA A 126 -2.95 13.03 -17.10
C ALA A 126 -4.23 12.17 -17.18
N ARG A 127 -4.68 11.69 -16.02
CA ARG A 127 -5.99 11.03 -15.87
C ARG A 127 -6.61 11.58 -14.60
N GLN A 128 -7.89 11.93 -14.68
CA GLN A 128 -8.65 12.37 -13.53
C GLN A 128 -8.64 11.28 -12.45
N ARG A 129 -8.32 11.66 -11.21
CA ARG A 129 -8.35 10.75 -10.06
C ARG A 129 -9.73 10.79 -9.45
N PHE A 130 -10.37 9.64 -9.40
CA PHE A 130 -11.64 9.44 -8.73
C PHE A 130 -11.39 8.81 -7.37
N PHE A 131 -11.78 9.49 -6.29
CA PHE A 131 -11.68 9.00 -4.91
C PHE A 131 -13.04 8.50 -4.45
N PRO A 132 -13.22 7.19 -4.22
CA PRO A 132 -14.51 6.67 -3.76
C PRO A 132 -14.93 7.37 -2.46
N ALA A 133 -16.18 7.81 -2.36
CA ALA A 133 -16.71 8.38 -1.12
C ALA A 133 -16.55 7.40 0.04
N ARG A 134 -16.35 7.94 1.24
CA ARG A 134 -16.29 7.18 2.50
C ARG A 134 -17.56 7.47 3.31
N ASN A 135 -18.69 7.04 2.76
CA ASN A 135 -20.02 7.36 3.26
C ASN A 135 -20.65 6.22 4.09
N LEU A 136 -19.99 5.07 4.23
CA LEU A 136 -20.47 3.99 5.08
C LEU A 136 -19.88 4.11 6.49
N SER A 137 -20.74 4.09 7.51
CA SER A 137 -20.33 3.88 8.90
C SER A 137 -19.84 2.45 9.12
N SER A 138 -19.13 2.19 10.23
CA SER A 138 -18.73 0.83 10.61
C SER A 138 -19.92 -0.13 10.72
N ALA A 139 -21.07 0.32 11.23
CA ALA A 139 -22.27 -0.50 11.34
C ALA A 139 -22.82 -0.92 9.96
N GLN A 140 -22.94 0.04 9.03
CA GLN A 140 -23.38 -0.24 7.65
C GLN A 140 -22.38 -1.15 6.92
N PHE A 141 -21.08 -0.93 7.10
CA PHE A 141 -20.05 -1.80 6.54
C PHE A 141 -20.19 -3.25 7.03
N LEU A 142 -20.43 -3.45 8.34
CA LEU A 142 -20.61 -4.79 8.91
C LEU A 142 -21.89 -5.47 8.41
N GLU A 143 -22.98 -4.72 8.29
CA GLU A 143 -24.25 -5.20 7.74
C GLU A 143 -24.09 -5.62 6.27
N GLU A 144 -23.44 -4.81 5.44
CA GLU A 144 -23.16 -5.16 4.04
C GLU A 144 -22.18 -6.35 3.92
N ALA A 145 -21.16 -6.44 4.78
CA ALA A 145 -20.12 -7.46 4.68
C ALA A 145 -20.56 -8.86 5.17
N LEU A 146 -21.44 -8.93 6.18
CA LEU A 146 -21.79 -10.17 6.86
C LEU A 146 -23.31 -10.41 6.99
N GLY A 147 -24.15 -9.42 6.66
CA GLY A 147 -25.57 -9.48 6.96
C GLY A 147 -25.84 -9.73 8.44
N ASP A 148 -26.72 -10.68 8.72
CA ASP A 148 -27.10 -11.10 10.08
C ASP A 148 -26.19 -12.18 10.68
N GLU A 149 -25.14 -12.62 9.97
CA GLU A 149 -24.24 -13.66 10.48
C GLU A 149 -23.53 -13.21 11.75
N GLN A 150 -23.59 -14.06 12.78
CA GLN A 150 -22.95 -13.86 14.08
C GLN A 150 -21.81 -14.86 14.28
N GLY A 151 -20.82 -14.48 15.08
CA GLY A 151 -19.74 -15.37 15.48
C GLY A 151 -18.36 -14.69 15.48
N PRO A 152 -17.29 -15.47 15.70
CA PRO A 152 -15.94 -14.94 15.94
C PRO A 152 -15.40 -14.05 14.79
N THR A 153 -15.83 -14.33 13.56
CA THR A 153 -15.47 -13.52 12.39
C THR A 153 -16.13 -12.15 12.45
N ARG A 154 -17.40 -12.05 12.88
CA ARG A 154 -18.10 -10.78 13.06
C ARG A 154 -17.43 -9.95 14.15
N ASP A 155 -17.20 -10.56 15.32
CA ASP A 155 -16.56 -9.90 16.47
C ASP A 155 -15.18 -9.31 16.08
N SER A 156 -14.42 -10.07 15.29
CA SER A 156 -13.10 -9.66 14.83
C SER A 156 -13.14 -8.60 13.73
N LEU A 157 -14.12 -8.68 12.82
CA LEU A 157 -14.31 -7.65 11.80
C LEU A 157 -14.75 -6.33 12.44
N GLU A 158 -15.67 -6.38 13.39
CA GLU A 158 -16.12 -5.23 14.16
C GLU A 158 -14.95 -4.56 14.89
N ALA A 159 -14.15 -5.35 15.61
CA ALA A 159 -12.94 -4.87 16.27
C ALA A 159 -11.96 -4.15 15.32
N LEU A 160 -11.80 -4.67 14.10
CA LEU A 160 -10.92 -4.08 13.07
C LEU A 160 -11.51 -2.83 12.39
N THR A 161 -12.79 -2.53 12.61
CA THR A 161 -13.45 -1.31 12.11
C THR A 161 -13.34 -0.12 13.06
N LEU A 162 -12.68 -0.31 14.21
CA LEU A 162 -12.42 0.72 15.22
C LEU A 162 -11.03 1.33 15.01
N ASP A 163 -10.89 2.64 15.19
CA ASP A 163 -9.58 3.32 15.17
C ASP A 163 -9.30 3.99 16.52
N GLY A 164 -8.57 3.31 17.40
CA GLY A 164 -8.08 3.90 18.66
C GLY A 164 -9.17 4.52 19.56
N GLY A 165 -10.44 4.12 19.40
CA GLY A 165 -11.60 4.69 20.10
C GLY A 165 -12.62 5.45 19.22
N GLY A 166 -12.36 5.64 17.92
CA GLY A 166 -13.29 6.21 16.94
C GLY A 166 -13.83 5.20 15.92
N SER A 167 -14.96 5.51 15.28
CA SER A 167 -15.50 4.73 14.15
C SER A 167 -14.79 5.11 12.85
N LEU A 168 -14.38 4.11 12.06
CA LEU A 168 -13.91 4.34 10.69
C LEU A 168 -15.10 4.59 9.75
N SER A 169 -14.83 5.31 8.66
CA SER A 169 -15.72 5.42 7.52
C SER A 169 -15.15 4.63 6.33
N PHE A 170 -16.03 3.90 5.66
CA PHE A 170 -15.69 2.98 4.58
C PHE A 170 -16.33 3.42 3.27
N SER A 171 -15.69 3.02 2.17
CA SER A 171 -16.27 3.13 0.84
C SER A 171 -17.11 1.89 0.50
N PRO A 172 -18.18 2.02 -0.30
CA PRO A 172 -19.04 0.88 -0.67
C PRO A 172 -18.30 -0.28 -1.35
N PHE A 173 -17.21 0.00 -2.08
CA PHE A 173 -16.41 -1.07 -2.68
C PHE A 173 -15.68 -1.93 -1.63
N GLN A 174 -15.37 -1.37 -0.45
CA GLN A 174 -14.70 -2.11 0.62
C GLN A 174 -15.68 -3.09 1.26
N ALA A 175 -16.93 -2.68 1.48
CA ALA A 175 -17.99 -3.54 1.99
C ALA A 175 -18.29 -4.70 1.02
N ARG A 176 -18.50 -4.41 -0.27
CA ARG A 176 -18.66 -5.46 -1.31
C ARG A 176 -17.46 -6.41 -1.41
N ALA A 177 -16.25 -5.90 -1.27
CA ALA A 177 -15.05 -6.73 -1.26
C ALA A 177 -15.03 -7.65 -0.04
N ALA A 178 -15.38 -7.13 1.14
CA ALA A 178 -15.48 -7.90 2.37
C ALA A 178 -16.55 -8.99 2.27
N GLU A 179 -17.76 -8.65 1.83
CA GLU A 179 -18.84 -9.59 1.55
C GLU A 179 -18.36 -10.72 0.62
N THR A 180 -17.84 -10.36 -0.55
CA THR A 180 -17.41 -11.35 -1.55
C THR A 180 -16.30 -12.26 -1.01
N ILE A 181 -15.32 -11.69 -0.29
CA ILE A 181 -14.22 -12.45 0.29
C ILE A 181 -14.74 -13.41 1.36
N LEU A 182 -15.59 -12.94 2.29
CA LEU A 182 -16.09 -13.75 3.40
C LEU A 182 -17.03 -14.86 2.93
N GLN A 183 -17.93 -14.58 1.97
CA GLN A 183 -18.84 -15.57 1.40
C GLN A 183 -18.12 -16.74 0.72
N HIS A 184 -16.98 -16.48 0.07
CA HIS A 184 -16.27 -17.49 -0.73
C HIS A 184 -15.03 -18.06 -0.03
N ILE A 185 -14.63 -17.48 1.09
CA ILE A 185 -13.58 -18.04 1.94
C ILE A 185 -14.05 -19.42 2.42
N GLY A 186 -13.27 -20.46 2.08
CA GLY A 186 -13.62 -21.85 2.39
C GLY A 186 -14.58 -22.53 1.42
N SER A 187 -14.97 -21.88 0.32
CA SER A 187 -15.67 -22.55 -0.79
C SER A 187 -14.87 -23.74 -1.33
N LEU A 188 -15.56 -24.81 -1.72
CA LEU A 188 -14.95 -25.97 -2.38
C LEU A 188 -14.43 -25.64 -3.79
N GLU A 189 -15.01 -24.62 -4.42
CA GLU A 189 -14.59 -24.16 -5.75
C GLU A 189 -13.58 -23.01 -5.64
N PRO A 190 -12.50 -23.02 -6.45
CA PRO A 190 -11.56 -21.91 -6.49
C PRO A 190 -12.23 -20.62 -6.96
N THR A 191 -12.33 -19.64 -6.06
CA THR A 191 -12.85 -18.30 -6.36
C THR A 191 -11.74 -17.27 -6.40
N ALA A 192 -12.00 -16.14 -7.03
CA ALA A 192 -11.07 -15.02 -7.09
C ALA A 192 -11.83 -13.69 -7.04
N THR A 193 -11.41 -12.81 -6.14
CA THR A 193 -11.95 -11.45 -6.00
C THR A 193 -10.93 -10.44 -6.50
N LEU A 194 -11.29 -9.63 -7.50
CA LEU A 194 -10.46 -8.55 -8.01
C LEU A 194 -10.93 -7.20 -7.47
N VAL A 195 -10.12 -6.58 -6.61
CA VAL A 195 -10.40 -5.23 -6.10
C VAL A 195 -9.69 -4.19 -6.99
N ALA A 196 -10.44 -3.63 -7.94
CA ALA A 196 -9.96 -2.59 -8.85
C ALA A 196 -10.32 -1.18 -8.36
N ALA A 197 -9.59 -0.70 -7.34
CA ALA A 197 -9.69 0.69 -6.88
C ALA A 197 -8.37 1.46 -7.07
N GLY A 198 -8.45 2.79 -7.11
CA GLY A 198 -7.29 3.66 -7.28
C GLY A 198 -6.26 3.53 -6.14
N THR A 199 -5.05 4.03 -6.38
CA THR A 199 -4.03 4.14 -5.33
C THR A 199 -4.52 5.11 -4.25
N GLY A 200 -4.39 4.74 -2.98
CA GLY A 200 -4.89 5.54 -1.87
C GLY A 200 -6.41 5.42 -1.62
N SER A 201 -7.15 4.69 -2.45
CA SER A 201 -8.60 4.50 -2.28
C SER A 201 -8.99 3.54 -1.15
N GLY A 202 -8.04 2.89 -0.48
CA GLY A 202 -8.32 1.95 0.62
C GLY A 202 -8.39 0.47 0.24
N LYS A 203 -7.75 0.07 -0.88
CA LYS A 203 -7.63 -1.34 -1.32
C LYS A 203 -7.10 -2.27 -0.22
N THR A 204 -6.10 -1.82 0.52
CA THR A 204 -5.47 -2.63 1.59
C THR A 204 -6.50 -3.05 2.63
N LYS A 205 -7.28 -2.11 3.19
CA LYS A 205 -8.35 -2.44 4.16
C LYS A 205 -9.45 -3.30 3.54
N ALA A 206 -9.80 -3.09 2.26
CA ALA A 206 -10.79 -3.92 1.56
C ALA A 206 -10.43 -5.41 1.54
N VAL A 207 -9.13 -5.76 1.59
CA VAL A 207 -8.64 -7.13 1.59
C VAL A 207 -8.30 -7.61 3.00
N TYR A 208 -7.54 -6.82 3.75
CA TYR A 208 -7.00 -7.25 5.04
C TYR A 208 -8.06 -7.38 6.12
N LEU A 209 -9.09 -6.51 6.15
CA LEU A 209 -10.15 -6.60 7.16
C LEU A 209 -10.90 -7.94 7.12
N PRO A 210 -11.54 -8.33 5.99
CA PRO A 210 -12.22 -9.62 5.91
C PRO A 210 -11.26 -10.81 6.05
N ALA A 211 -10.03 -10.70 5.50
CA ALA A 211 -9.03 -11.75 5.63
C ALA A 211 -8.68 -12.01 7.10
N LEU A 212 -8.22 -10.98 7.83
CA LEU A 212 -7.78 -11.11 9.21
C LEU A 212 -8.93 -11.53 10.14
N ALA A 213 -10.14 -10.99 9.90
CA ALA A 213 -11.34 -11.41 10.62
C ALA A 213 -11.59 -12.92 10.46
N HIS A 214 -11.48 -13.47 9.25
CA HIS A 214 -11.59 -14.91 9.05
C HIS A 214 -10.40 -15.68 9.66
N LEU A 215 -9.16 -15.24 9.46
CA LEU A 215 -7.99 -15.95 10.01
C LEU A 215 -8.02 -16.06 11.53
N SER A 216 -8.62 -15.07 12.19
CA SER A 216 -8.82 -15.04 13.64
C SER A 216 -9.80 -16.09 14.15
N SER A 217 -10.71 -16.60 13.32
CA SER A 217 -11.66 -17.64 13.68
C SER A 217 -11.13 -19.06 13.43
N LEU A 218 -10.00 -19.20 12.73
CA LEU A 218 -9.38 -20.49 12.45
C LEU A 218 -8.69 -21.09 13.68
N PRO A 219 -8.52 -22.43 13.73
CA PRO A 219 -7.73 -23.10 14.75
C PRO A 219 -6.32 -22.52 14.90
N ARG A 220 -5.82 -22.59 16.13
CA ARG A 220 -4.48 -22.13 16.54
C ARG A 220 -3.73 -23.22 17.33
N ASP A 221 -4.19 -24.46 17.21
CA ASP A 221 -3.61 -25.64 17.86
C ASP A 221 -2.24 -25.98 17.29
N THR A 222 -2.06 -25.81 15.98
CA THR A 222 -0.78 -25.97 15.31
C THR A 222 -0.42 -24.73 14.49
N PRO A 223 0.86 -24.33 14.51
CA PRO A 223 1.33 -23.23 13.67
C PRO A 223 1.35 -23.60 12.18
N TRP A 224 0.71 -22.79 11.33
CA TRP A 224 0.74 -22.94 9.88
C TRP A 224 0.51 -21.60 9.17
N THR A 225 0.88 -21.51 7.89
CA THR A 225 0.58 -20.31 7.08
C THR A 225 -0.83 -20.31 6.52
N LYS A 226 -1.67 -19.44 7.10
CA LYS A 226 -3.10 -19.29 6.78
C LYS A 226 -3.33 -18.39 5.58
N MET A 227 -2.48 -17.38 5.38
CA MET A 227 -2.56 -16.46 4.24
C MET A 227 -1.17 -16.24 3.64
N LEU A 228 -1.08 -16.35 2.31
CA LEU A 228 0.10 -16.00 1.54
C LEU A 228 -0.17 -14.71 0.75
N ALA A 229 0.68 -13.71 0.93
CA ALA A 229 0.60 -12.43 0.20
C ALA A 229 1.84 -12.24 -0.67
N LEU A 230 1.61 -12.10 -1.97
CA LEU A 230 2.65 -12.00 -3.00
C LEU A 230 2.71 -10.58 -3.54
N TYR A 231 3.90 -10.00 -3.45
CA TYR A 231 4.19 -8.66 -3.93
C TYR A 231 5.16 -8.69 -5.12
N PRO A 232 5.02 -7.77 -6.09
CA PRO A 232 5.94 -7.67 -7.21
C PRO A 232 7.30 -7.06 -6.84
N ARG A 233 7.38 -6.32 -5.72
CA ARG A 233 8.58 -5.58 -5.29
C ARG A 233 8.75 -5.63 -3.77
N ASN A 234 10.00 -5.57 -3.32
CA ASN A 234 10.33 -5.58 -1.90
C ASN A 234 9.84 -4.30 -1.20
N GLU A 235 9.97 -3.13 -1.82
CA GLU A 235 9.59 -1.85 -1.21
C GLU A 235 8.10 -1.83 -0.86
N LEU A 236 7.26 -2.28 -1.80
CA LEU A 236 5.83 -2.40 -1.58
C LEU A 236 5.52 -3.43 -0.48
N LEU A 237 6.21 -4.58 -0.48
CA LEU A 237 6.07 -5.58 0.58
C LEU A 237 6.35 -4.99 1.96
N LYS A 238 7.38 -4.15 2.12
CA LYS A 238 7.73 -3.51 3.39
C LYS A 238 6.60 -2.61 3.90
N ASP A 239 6.03 -1.78 3.02
CA ASP A 239 4.91 -0.89 3.36
C ASP A 239 3.67 -1.69 3.78
N GLN A 240 3.40 -2.82 3.11
CA GLN A 240 2.26 -3.67 3.44
C GLN A 240 2.49 -4.50 4.70
N LEU A 241 3.74 -4.89 4.99
CA LEU A 241 4.11 -5.55 6.25
C LEU A 241 3.87 -4.61 7.44
N GLN A 242 4.26 -3.34 7.32
CA GLN A 242 3.97 -2.31 8.33
C GLN A 242 2.49 -2.17 8.58
N THR A 243 1.69 -2.08 7.50
CA THR A 243 0.24 -1.90 7.59
C THR A 243 -0.42 -3.11 8.24
N ALA A 244 -0.10 -4.32 7.78
CA ALA A 244 -0.66 -5.54 8.32
C ALA A 244 -0.30 -5.76 9.80
N LEU A 245 0.92 -5.42 10.22
CA LEU A 245 1.31 -5.49 11.64
C LEU A 245 0.46 -4.57 12.53
N THR A 246 0.14 -3.35 12.05
CA THR A 246 -0.74 -2.44 12.78
C THR A 246 -2.15 -3.02 12.93
N GLU A 247 -2.73 -3.58 11.87
CA GLU A 247 -4.06 -4.21 11.92
C GLU A 247 -4.09 -5.42 12.87
N LEU A 248 -3.02 -6.24 12.87
CA LEU A 248 -2.91 -7.38 13.79
C LEU A 248 -2.82 -6.95 15.26
N ARG A 249 -2.13 -5.86 15.55
CA ARG A 249 -2.07 -5.29 16.91
C ARG A 249 -3.43 -4.75 17.35
N LEU A 250 -4.16 -4.10 16.45
CA LEU A 250 -5.52 -3.66 16.72
C LEU A 250 -6.41 -4.86 17.05
N LEU A 251 -6.40 -5.90 16.21
CA LEU A 251 -7.14 -7.14 16.44
C LEU A 251 -6.83 -7.74 17.82
N LYS A 252 -5.54 -7.90 18.16
CA LYS A 252 -5.11 -8.43 19.45
C LYS A 252 -5.58 -7.58 20.62
N SER A 253 -5.54 -6.26 20.49
CA SER A 253 -5.95 -5.32 21.56
C SER A 253 -7.44 -5.37 21.86
N GLN A 254 -8.27 -5.59 20.83
CA GLN A 254 -9.73 -5.57 20.94
C GLN A 254 -10.34 -6.94 21.24
N THR A 255 -9.77 -8.02 20.69
CA THR A 255 -10.33 -9.38 20.76
C THR A 255 -9.51 -10.34 21.62
N GLY A 256 -8.28 -9.99 21.96
CA GLY A 256 -7.31 -10.90 22.57
C GLY A 256 -6.69 -11.92 21.60
N VAL A 257 -7.15 -11.99 20.34
CA VAL A 257 -6.61 -12.91 19.34
C VAL A 257 -5.29 -12.39 18.78
N ALA A 258 -4.20 -13.09 19.07
CA ALA A 258 -2.89 -12.82 18.48
C ALA A 258 -2.69 -13.69 17.23
N LEU A 259 -2.39 -13.04 16.10
CA LEU A 259 -1.88 -13.69 14.89
C LEU A 259 -0.45 -13.20 14.64
N THR A 260 0.36 -14.10 14.09
CA THR A 260 1.75 -13.86 13.73
C THR A 260 1.89 -13.49 12.25
N ILE A 261 2.81 -12.58 11.95
CA ILE A 261 3.14 -12.19 10.59
C ILE A 261 4.62 -12.43 10.29
N GLY A 262 4.95 -12.67 9.04
CA GLY A 262 6.32 -12.88 8.59
C GLY A 262 6.59 -12.26 7.23
N GLY A 263 7.76 -11.65 7.06
CA GLY A 263 8.27 -11.22 5.77
C GLY A 263 9.39 -12.15 5.31
N PHE A 264 9.21 -12.86 4.20
CA PHE A 264 10.23 -13.75 3.62
C PHE A 264 10.74 -13.20 2.29
N PHE A 265 11.78 -12.38 2.35
CA PHE A 265 12.37 -11.72 1.18
C PHE A 265 13.87 -11.47 1.40
N GLY A 266 14.48 -10.63 0.55
CA GLY A 266 15.93 -10.40 0.54
C GLY A 266 16.50 -9.89 1.87
N ASP A 267 15.78 -8.99 2.56
CA ASP A 267 16.26 -8.36 3.79
C ASP A 267 15.96 -9.15 5.07
N THR A 268 15.21 -10.26 4.99
CA THR A 268 14.91 -11.13 6.13
C THR A 268 16.20 -11.78 6.65
N PRO A 269 16.63 -11.48 7.89
CA PRO A 269 17.78 -12.12 8.52
C PRO A 269 17.71 -13.64 8.45
N TYR A 270 18.84 -14.31 8.26
CA TYR A 270 18.85 -15.76 8.16
C TYR A 270 18.65 -16.43 9.54
N ASN A 271 19.33 -15.91 10.57
CA ASN A 271 19.38 -16.48 11.92
C ASN A 271 18.76 -15.55 12.97
N ASN A 272 18.61 -16.08 14.19
CA ASN A 272 18.18 -15.35 15.39
C ASN A 272 19.28 -14.48 16.03
N SER A 273 20.44 -14.40 15.39
CA SER A 273 21.54 -13.52 15.78
C SER A 273 21.35 -12.12 15.20
N GLU A 274 22.11 -11.16 15.74
CA GLU A 274 22.11 -9.80 15.20
C GLU A 274 22.40 -9.80 13.68
N PRO A 275 21.58 -9.11 12.87
CA PRO A 275 21.68 -9.17 11.43
C PRO A 275 22.88 -8.38 10.90
N THR A 276 23.63 -9.00 9.99
CA THR A 276 24.82 -8.42 9.34
C THR A 276 24.60 -8.08 7.86
N GLY A 277 23.37 -8.22 7.37
CA GLY A 277 23.01 -7.95 5.97
C GLY A 277 23.25 -6.48 5.60
N LYS A 278 23.58 -6.21 4.33
CA LYS A 278 23.90 -4.86 3.82
C LYS A 278 22.82 -3.81 4.10
N SER A 279 21.55 -4.22 4.12
CA SER A 279 20.41 -3.35 4.40
C SER A 279 20.25 -3.01 5.89
N TRP A 280 20.74 -3.86 6.79
CA TRP A 280 20.72 -3.66 8.25
C TRP A 280 21.90 -2.77 8.68
N LYS A 281 21.72 -1.47 8.45
CA LYS A 281 22.72 -0.45 8.77
C LYS A 281 22.90 -0.33 10.29
N GLU A 282 24.11 0.03 10.68
CA GLU A 282 24.44 0.32 12.07
C GLU A 282 24.24 1.81 12.37
N ARG A 283 23.55 2.12 13.46
CA ARG A 283 23.35 3.47 13.98
C ARG A 283 23.38 3.42 15.50
N ASN A 284 24.22 4.22 16.15
CA ASN A 284 24.37 4.24 17.61
C ASN A 284 24.62 2.84 18.23
N ASN A 285 25.51 2.05 17.63
CA ASN A 285 25.81 0.66 18.02
C ASN A 285 24.58 -0.28 17.99
N HIS A 286 23.58 0.04 17.17
CA HIS A 286 22.39 -0.78 16.99
C HIS A 286 22.14 -1.06 15.50
N ARG A 287 21.67 -2.27 15.17
CA ARG A 287 21.19 -2.60 13.82
C ARG A 287 19.79 -2.08 13.60
N VAL A 288 19.63 -1.23 12.60
CA VAL A 288 18.34 -0.63 12.23
C VAL A 288 17.58 -1.55 11.29
N CYS A 289 16.31 -1.81 11.60
CA CYS A 289 15.42 -2.58 10.74
C CYS A 289 15.15 -1.82 9.42
N PRO A 290 15.41 -2.42 8.25
CA PRO A 290 15.26 -1.73 6.96
C PRO A 290 13.86 -1.88 6.34
N PHE A 291 12.92 -2.50 7.05
CA PHE A 291 11.59 -2.85 6.52
C PHE A 291 10.42 -2.54 7.46
N LEU A 292 10.69 -2.09 8.68
CA LEU A 292 9.66 -1.65 9.62
C LEU A 292 10.11 -0.39 10.37
N ARG A 293 9.14 0.47 10.60
CA ARG A 293 9.19 1.60 11.52
C ARG A 293 8.32 1.28 12.73
N CYS A 294 8.55 1.99 13.84
CA CYS A 294 7.74 1.78 15.04
C CYS A 294 6.25 2.04 14.74
N PRO A 295 5.36 1.05 14.95
CA PRO A 295 3.93 1.23 14.71
C PRO A 295 3.33 2.41 15.49
N SER A 296 3.84 2.70 16.69
CA SER A 296 3.31 3.76 17.56
C SER A 296 3.81 5.17 17.23
N CYS A 297 5.07 5.34 16.80
CA CYS A 297 5.66 6.69 16.61
C CYS A 297 6.48 6.88 15.33
N GLN A 298 6.50 5.88 14.43
CA GLN A 298 7.20 5.90 13.14
C GLN A 298 8.73 6.08 13.21
N ALA A 299 9.33 6.05 14.41
CA ALA A 299 10.77 6.09 14.60
C ALA A 299 11.48 4.80 14.16
N ASP A 300 12.82 4.84 14.14
CA ASP A 300 13.65 3.67 13.84
C ASP A 300 13.39 2.52 14.83
N LEU A 301 13.39 1.30 14.31
CA LEU A 301 13.36 0.08 15.10
C LEU A 301 14.76 -0.55 15.13
N TYR A 302 15.26 -0.82 16.32
CA TYR A 302 16.55 -1.46 16.54
C TYR A 302 16.39 -2.93 16.89
N TRP A 303 17.26 -3.76 16.34
CA TRP A 303 17.37 -5.15 16.74
C TRP A 303 17.70 -5.27 18.24
N PHE A 304 17.09 -6.24 18.91
CA PHE A 304 17.51 -6.70 20.21
C PHE A 304 17.29 -8.22 20.35
N LYS A 305 17.91 -8.83 21.36
CA LYS A 305 17.65 -10.23 21.72
C LYS A 305 16.51 -10.29 22.73
N ASP A 306 15.43 -10.96 22.38
CA ASP A 306 14.29 -11.26 23.26
C ASP A 306 14.29 -12.75 23.58
N GLY A 307 14.63 -13.14 24.82
CA GLY A 307 14.62 -14.56 25.21
C GLY A 307 15.48 -15.50 24.34
N GLY A 308 16.53 -14.98 23.67
CA GLY A 308 17.37 -15.75 22.75
C GLY A 308 16.94 -15.74 21.28
N VAL A 309 15.77 -15.16 20.98
CA VAL A 309 15.31 -14.91 19.62
C VAL A 309 15.41 -13.43 19.25
N GLY A 310 15.27 -13.11 17.96
CA GLY A 310 15.28 -11.74 17.47
C GLY A 310 13.99 -10.99 17.81
N GLY A 311 14.13 -9.73 18.22
CA GLY A 311 13.04 -8.77 18.39
C GLY A 311 13.43 -7.37 17.92
N LEU A 312 12.46 -6.46 17.83
CA LEU A 312 12.68 -5.04 17.53
C LEU A 312 12.24 -4.14 18.69
N LYS A 313 13.07 -3.18 19.08
CA LYS A 313 12.74 -2.14 20.06
C LYS A 313 12.74 -0.77 19.39
N CYS A 314 11.80 0.09 19.74
CA CYS A 314 11.77 1.46 19.24
C CYS A 314 12.98 2.26 19.74
N SER A 315 13.49 3.16 18.89
CA SER A 315 14.54 4.12 19.24
C SER A 315 14.07 5.26 20.14
N THR A 316 12.76 5.49 20.24
CA THR A 316 12.17 6.72 20.79
C THR A 316 11.13 6.46 21.87
N CYS A 317 10.21 5.51 21.67
CA CYS A 317 9.17 5.16 22.65
C CYS A 317 9.40 3.77 23.26
N ALA A 318 8.51 3.35 24.16
CA ALA A 318 8.61 2.06 24.84
C ALA A 318 8.16 0.85 24.00
N ASP A 319 7.67 1.07 22.78
CA ASP A 319 7.12 0.03 21.91
C ASP A 319 8.19 -0.97 21.47
N ARG A 320 7.77 -2.23 21.36
CA ARG A 320 8.60 -3.38 20.95
C ARG A 320 7.79 -4.29 20.07
N VAL A 321 8.39 -4.78 18.98
CA VAL A 321 7.83 -5.84 18.14
C VAL A 321 8.53 -7.14 18.50
N ARG A 322 7.77 -8.11 19.00
CA ARG A 322 8.28 -9.39 19.51
C ARG A 322 7.93 -10.55 18.59
N SER A 323 8.50 -11.72 18.89
CA SER A 323 8.31 -12.93 18.08
C SER A 323 6.91 -13.54 18.16
N ASP A 324 6.07 -13.13 19.11
CA ASP A 324 4.64 -13.47 19.17
C ASP A 324 3.78 -12.60 18.23
N GLU A 325 4.38 -11.59 17.59
CA GLU A 325 3.74 -10.72 16.60
C GLU A 325 4.40 -10.89 15.23
N LEU A 326 5.73 -10.81 15.16
CA LEU A 326 6.51 -10.82 13.92
C LEU A 326 7.64 -11.83 13.98
N LEU A 327 7.62 -12.80 13.06
CA LEU A 327 8.72 -13.72 12.83
C LEU A 327 9.78 -13.01 11.96
N LEU A 328 10.81 -12.49 12.63
CA LEU A 328 11.82 -11.61 12.04
C LEU A 328 12.84 -12.35 11.19
N SER A 329 13.22 -13.58 11.57
CA SER A 329 14.27 -14.34 10.89
C SER A 329 13.71 -15.49 10.06
N ARG A 330 14.47 -15.94 9.06
CA ARG A 330 14.15 -17.14 8.29
C ARG A 330 14.09 -18.36 9.20
N TRP A 331 14.96 -18.45 10.20
CA TRP A 331 14.93 -19.54 11.17
C TRP A 331 13.62 -19.59 11.97
N GLN A 332 13.15 -18.46 12.49
CA GLN A 332 11.84 -18.35 13.15
C GLN A 332 10.70 -18.77 12.21
N LEU A 333 10.73 -18.30 10.97
CA LEU A 333 9.75 -18.68 9.95
C LEU A 333 9.73 -20.18 9.71
N GLN A 334 10.89 -20.84 9.64
CA GLN A 334 10.92 -22.29 9.42
C GLN A 334 10.44 -23.10 10.63
N GLU A 335 10.74 -22.64 11.86
CA GLU A 335 10.39 -23.38 13.08
C GLU A 335 8.90 -23.35 13.37
N THR A 336 8.24 -22.21 13.16
CA THR A 336 6.85 -22.00 13.59
C THR A 336 5.90 -21.70 12.43
N ALA A 337 6.35 -21.18 11.28
CA ALA A 337 5.49 -20.67 10.20
C ALA A 337 4.49 -19.57 10.68
N PRO A 338 4.46 -18.40 10.04
CA PRO A 338 3.57 -17.32 10.48
C PRO A 338 2.13 -17.58 9.98
N ASP A 339 1.12 -17.06 10.70
CA ASP A 339 -0.27 -17.06 10.24
C ASP A 339 -0.42 -16.32 8.90
N VAL A 340 0.27 -15.18 8.76
CA VAL A 340 0.30 -14.36 7.54
C VAL A 340 1.73 -14.28 7.01
N LEU A 341 1.98 -14.81 5.81
CA LEU A 341 3.29 -14.75 5.16
C LEU A 341 3.28 -13.76 4.00
N LEU A 342 4.14 -12.76 4.05
CA LEU A 342 4.39 -11.81 2.95
C LEU A 342 5.69 -12.20 2.26
N THR A 343 5.66 -12.35 0.94
CA THR A 343 6.84 -12.68 0.13
C THR A 343 6.71 -12.09 -1.27
N THR A 344 7.76 -12.24 -2.09
CA THR A 344 7.71 -11.84 -3.50
C THR A 344 7.47 -13.05 -4.40
N VAL A 345 6.94 -12.80 -5.60
CA VAL A 345 6.78 -13.83 -6.64
C VAL A 345 8.12 -14.53 -6.92
N GLU A 346 9.22 -13.77 -6.96
CA GLU A 346 10.57 -14.30 -7.18
C GLU A 346 10.99 -15.24 -6.04
N MET A 347 10.76 -14.83 -4.79
CA MET A 347 11.17 -15.63 -3.63
C MET A 347 10.35 -16.93 -3.53
N LEU A 348 9.04 -16.87 -3.80
CA LEU A 348 8.21 -18.07 -3.92
C LEU A 348 8.78 -18.99 -5.01
N ASN A 349 9.02 -18.49 -6.23
CA ASN A 349 9.56 -19.32 -7.32
C ASN A 349 10.91 -19.96 -6.97
N ARG A 350 11.80 -19.19 -6.32
CA ARG A 350 13.13 -19.66 -5.93
C ARG A 350 13.09 -20.72 -4.84
N ARG A 351 12.11 -20.67 -3.94
CA ARG A 351 12.08 -21.48 -2.70
C ARG A 351 11.00 -22.55 -2.67
N LEU A 352 10.08 -22.56 -3.63
CA LEU A 352 9.03 -23.58 -3.70
C LEU A 352 9.59 -25.00 -3.85
N GLY A 353 10.75 -25.16 -4.50
CA GLY A 353 11.43 -26.44 -4.66
C GLY A 353 12.42 -26.79 -3.56
N ASP A 354 12.60 -25.92 -2.56
CA ASP A 354 13.54 -26.12 -1.45
C ASP A 354 12.82 -26.83 -0.29
N ASP A 355 13.27 -28.04 0.07
CA ASP A 355 12.66 -28.83 1.15
C ASP A 355 12.65 -28.09 2.49
N TRP A 356 13.62 -27.20 2.70
CA TRP A 356 13.73 -26.44 3.95
C TRP A 356 12.68 -25.33 4.08
N SER A 357 12.17 -24.79 2.96
CA SER A 357 11.30 -23.61 2.97
C SER A 357 9.92 -23.85 2.37
N ARG A 358 9.65 -25.00 1.74
CA ARG A 358 8.36 -25.20 1.06
C ARG A 358 7.18 -25.19 2.03
N HIS A 359 7.37 -25.65 3.27
CA HIS A 359 6.30 -25.80 4.26
C HIS A 359 5.76 -24.47 4.76
N ILE A 360 6.59 -23.41 4.81
CA ILE A 360 6.12 -22.04 5.13
C ILE A 360 5.21 -21.47 4.03
N PHE A 361 5.25 -22.01 2.81
CA PHE A 361 4.29 -21.65 1.75
C PHE A 361 3.04 -22.54 1.77
N GLY A 362 2.84 -23.35 2.82
CA GLY A 362 1.71 -24.28 2.95
C GLY A 362 1.90 -25.62 2.24
N VAL A 363 3.08 -25.91 1.67
CA VAL A 363 3.33 -27.17 0.95
C VAL A 363 3.61 -28.30 1.92
N GLY A 364 2.93 -29.44 1.74
CA GLY A 364 3.14 -30.63 2.58
C GLY A 364 2.55 -30.52 3.98
N GLN A 365 1.65 -29.56 4.22
CA GLN A 365 0.94 -29.43 5.49
C GLN A 365 -0.18 -30.47 5.63
N PRO A 366 -0.56 -30.85 6.86
CA PRO A 366 -1.68 -31.77 7.10
C PRO A 366 -3.00 -31.30 6.47
N PRO A 367 -3.96 -32.21 6.22
CA PRO A 367 -5.31 -31.83 5.81
C PRO A 367 -5.92 -30.78 6.77
N GLY A 368 -6.62 -29.79 6.21
CA GLY A 368 -7.17 -28.66 6.97
C GLY A 368 -6.18 -27.52 7.27
N HIS A 369 -4.87 -27.75 7.12
CA HIS A 369 -3.78 -26.82 7.46
C HIS A 369 -3.20 -26.10 6.23
N ARG A 370 -4.05 -25.86 5.23
CA ARG A 370 -3.67 -25.23 3.96
C ARG A 370 -3.93 -23.73 4.04
N PRO A 371 -3.14 -22.90 3.34
CA PRO A 371 -3.45 -21.48 3.18
C PRO A 371 -4.89 -21.31 2.69
N ARG A 372 -5.69 -20.50 3.37
CA ARG A 372 -7.08 -20.20 2.98
C ARG A 372 -7.17 -19.08 1.96
N LEU A 373 -6.14 -18.25 1.89
CA LEU A 373 -6.09 -17.05 1.07
C LEU A 373 -4.73 -16.87 0.39
N LEU A 374 -4.79 -16.46 -0.88
CA LEU A 374 -3.67 -15.96 -1.65
C LEU A 374 -3.97 -14.53 -2.09
N LEU A 375 -3.20 -13.56 -1.61
CA LEU A 375 -3.22 -12.19 -2.09
C LEU A 375 -2.16 -11.97 -3.16
N LEU A 376 -2.57 -11.45 -4.31
CA LEU A 376 -1.67 -10.96 -5.37
C LEU A 376 -1.84 -9.45 -5.46
N ASP A 377 -0.87 -8.70 -4.96
CA ASP A 377 -0.92 -7.24 -5.04
C ASP A 377 -0.39 -6.73 -6.39
N GLU A 378 -0.93 -5.60 -6.82
CA GLU A 378 -0.63 -4.95 -8.10
C GLU A 378 -0.68 -5.92 -9.30
N VAL A 379 -1.77 -6.69 -9.40
CA VAL A 379 -2.02 -7.67 -10.47
C VAL A 379 -1.79 -7.11 -11.88
N HIS A 380 -2.04 -5.82 -12.08
CA HIS A 380 -1.82 -5.13 -13.35
C HIS A 380 -0.35 -5.16 -13.82
N THR A 381 0.60 -5.38 -12.90
CA THR A 381 2.03 -5.53 -13.22
C THR A 381 2.37 -6.89 -13.82
N PHE A 382 1.50 -7.89 -13.64
CA PHE A 382 1.66 -9.24 -14.17
C PHE A 382 1.04 -9.36 -15.57
N SER A 383 1.66 -8.71 -16.55
CA SER A 383 1.22 -8.73 -17.96
C SER A 383 2.27 -9.35 -18.89
N GLY A 384 1.84 -9.83 -20.07
CA GLY A 384 2.76 -10.41 -21.06
C GLY A 384 3.56 -11.60 -20.51
N LEU A 385 4.88 -11.59 -20.73
CA LEU A 385 5.76 -12.69 -20.31
C LEU A 385 5.82 -12.88 -18.79
N THR A 386 5.88 -11.80 -18.02
CA THR A 386 5.92 -11.88 -16.55
C THR A 386 4.61 -12.46 -16.01
N GLY A 387 3.47 -12.06 -16.58
CA GLY A 387 2.16 -12.63 -16.25
C GLY A 387 2.05 -14.12 -16.54
N ALA A 388 2.60 -14.59 -17.67
CA ALA A 388 2.65 -16.00 -18.01
C ALA A 388 3.48 -16.81 -16.99
N GLN A 389 4.66 -16.30 -16.60
CA GLN A 389 5.52 -16.93 -15.60
C GLN A 389 4.84 -17.02 -14.23
N VAL A 390 4.21 -15.93 -13.78
CA VAL A 390 3.45 -15.90 -12.51
C VAL A 390 2.33 -16.94 -12.55
N THR A 391 1.59 -17.03 -13.66
CA THR A 391 0.51 -18.01 -13.83
C THR A 391 1.02 -19.45 -13.66
N HIS A 392 2.16 -19.80 -14.30
CA HIS A 392 2.76 -21.12 -14.14
C HIS A 392 3.27 -21.37 -12.71
N LEU A 393 3.83 -20.36 -12.05
CA LEU A 393 4.23 -20.46 -10.64
C LEU A 393 3.03 -20.76 -9.74
N LEU A 394 1.92 -20.04 -9.90
CA LEU A 394 0.73 -20.23 -9.09
C LEU A 394 0.10 -21.61 -9.30
N ARG A 395 0.08 -22.11 -10.55
CA ARG A 395 -0.35 -23.49 -10.84
C ARG A 395 0.53 -24.52 -10.14
N ARG A 396 1.86 -24.35 -10.17
CA ARG A 396 2.80 -25.22 -9.45
C ARG A 396 2.62 -25.16 -7.95
N TRP A 397 2.44 -23.97 -7.39
CA TRP A 397 2.22 -23.78 -5.96
C TRP A 397 0.89 -24.43 -5.51
N ARG A 398 -0.22 -24.17 -6.21
CA ARG A 398 -1.52 -24.81 -5.94
C ARG A 398 -1.43 -26.33 -5.98
N HIS A 399 -0.75 -26.87 -7.00
CA HIS A 399 -0.53 -28.31 -7.10
C HIS A 399 0.29 -28.85 -5.93
N ALA A 400 1.35 -28.14 -5.52
CA ALA A 400 2.22 -28.54 -4.40
C ALA A 400 1.51 -28.48 -3.03
N VAL A 401 0.63 -27.49 -2.82
CA VAL A 401 -0.23 -27.40 -1.61
C VAL A 401 -1.28 -28.53 -1.59
N GLY A 402 -1.54 -29.16 -2.74
CA GLY A 402 -2.29 -30.41 -2.86
C GLY A 402 -3.77 -30.21 -3.19
N GLU A 403 -4.06 -29.45 -4.26
CA GLU A 403 -5.41 -29.00 -4.68
C GLU A 403 -6.63 -29.75 -4.10
N PRO A 404 -7.65 -29.00 -3.60
CA PRO A 404 -7.77 -27.55 -3.65
C PRO A 404 -6.99 -26.87 -2.49
N VAL A 405 -6.69 -25.58 -2.65
CA VAL A 405 -6.26 -24.66 -1.55
C VAL A 405 -7.45 -24.40 -0.58
N HIS A 406 -8.45 -25.28 -0.62
CA HIS A 406 -9.69 -25.27 0.14
C HIS A 406 -9.92 -26.67 0.69
N SER A 407 -10.05 -26.75 2.01
CA SER A 407 -10.79 -27.76 2.77
C SER A 407 -10.95 -27.22 4.18
#